data_AF-A0A1J5S5V5-F1
#
_entry.id   AF-A0A1J5S5V5-F1
#
_cell.length_a   1.000
_cell.length_b   1.000
_cell.length_c   1.000
_cell.angle_alpha   90.00
_cell.angle_beta   90.00
_cell.angle_gamma   90.00
#
_symmetry.space_group_name_H-M   'P 1'
#
loop_
_entity.id
_entity.type
_entity.pdbx_description
1 polymer ?
#
loop_
_entity_poly.entity_id
_entity_poly.type
_entity_poly.pdbx_seq_one_letter_code
_entity_poly.pdbx_strand_id
1 'polypeptide(L)'
;MPLSPPAARQHIHTREVRVEGFRREDGLWDIEGHLTDVKSYPFPNKDRGGEIPPGEPVHEMWVRLTVDERYLIRAVEVVTDHAPFTLCGDITPSFTALEGLSLGPGFLKELRARFSGVHGCTHIVEMMGPIATTAFQTLAPLVGRELRGHQRPRILDTCHALDSHGPVVAREWPEWYEGADKV
;
A
#
# COMPACT_ATOMS: atom_id res chain seq x y z
N MET A 1 23.81 -1.65 -4.74
CA MET A 1 22.60 -2.06 -5.45
C MET A 1 22.86 -3.40 -6.12
N PRO A 2 22.04 -4.44 -5.93
CA PRO A 2 22.27 -5.80 -6.44
C PRO A 2 21.92 -5.97 -7.93
N LEU A 3 21.67 -4.90 -8.68
CA LEU A 3 21.39 -4.93 -10.11
C LEU A 3 22.68 -4.78 -10.92
N SER A 4 22.65 -5.22 -12.18
CA SER A 4 23.76 -5.03 -13.13
C SER A 4 24.16 -3.55 -13.28
N PRO A 5 25.42 -3.26 -13.65
CA PRO A 5 25.87 -1.88 -13.87
C PRO A 5 25.00 -1.16 -14.91
N PRO A 6 24.48 0.04 -14.62
CA PRO A 6 23.66 0.79 -15.57
C PRO A 6 24.53 1.51 -16.61
N ALA A 7 23.91 1.91 -17.72
CA ALA A 7 24.48 2.92 -18.61
C ALA A 7 24.65 4.27 -17.89
N ALA A 8 25.49 5.15 -18.46
CA ALA A 8 25.64 6.52 -17.99
C ALA A 8 24.29 7.26 -18.00
N ARG A 9 23.97 7.95 -16.92
CA ARG A 9 22.65 8.58 -16.70
C ARG A 9 22.74 9.70 -15.67
N GLN A 10 21.76 10.61 -15.70
CA GLN A 10 21.54 11.63 -14.67
C GLN A 10 20.33 11.26 -13.81
N HIS A 11 20.38 11.57 -12.53
CA HIS A 11 19.22 11.45 -11.65
C HIS A 11 18.26 12.63 -11.88
N ILE A 12 17.00 12.35 -12.22
CA ILE A 12 16.00 13.35 -12.64
C ILE A 12 14.81 13.42 -11.66
N HIS A 13 14.44 12.31 -11.05
CA HIS A 13 13.23 12.19 -10.25
C HIS A 13 13.37 11.07 -9.21
N THR A 14 12.90 11.32 -8.00
CA THR A 14 12.74 10.34 -6.94
C THR A 14 11.27 10.26 -6.56
N ARG A 15 10.73 9.05 -6.55
CA ARG A 15 9.49 8.73 -5.85
C ARG A 15 9.83 7.86 -4.65
N GLU A 16 9.37 8.23 -3.47
CA GLU A 16 9.40 7.38 -2.29
C GLU A 16 7.98 7.09 -1.83
N VAL A 17 7.73 5.83 -1.49
CA VAL A 17 6.48 5.41 -0.85
C VAL A 17 6.88 4.63 0.39
N ARG A 18 6.58 5.19 1.56
CA ARG A 18 6.79 4.57 2.86
C ARG A 18 5.43 4.13 3.39
N VAL A 19 5.33 2.89 3.83
CA VAL A 19 4.11 2.38 4.44
C VAL A 19 4.44 1.65 5.73
N GLU A 20 3.73 2.00 6.80
CA GLU A 20 3.95 1.47 8.15
C GLU A 20 2.64 0.92 8.72
N GLY A 21 2.75 -0.10 9.56
CA GLY A 21 1.60 -0.73 10.21
C GLY A 21 1.76 -0.71 11.72
N PHE A 22 0.71 -0.28 12.42
CA PHE A 22 0.69 -0.07 13.87
C PHE A 22 -0.47 -0.85 14.49
N ARG A 23 -0.23 -1.53 15.61
CA ARG A 23 -1.30 -2.09 16.45
C ARG A 23 -1.75 -1.02 17.44
N ARG A 24 -3.05 -0.77 17.52
CA ARG A 24 -3.65 0.18 18.47
C ARG A 24 -3.99 -0.53 19.78
N GLU A 25 -4.13 0.27 20.83
CA GLU A 25 -4.52 -0.21 22.17
C GLU A 25 -5.98 -0.70 22.23
N ASP A 26 -6.83 -0.22 21.33
CA ASP A 26 -8.24 -0.60 21.22
C ASP A 26 -8.50 -1.88 20.42
N GLY A 27 -7.42 -2.56 19.98
CA GLY A 27 -7.51 -3.80 19.21
C GLY A 27 -7.71 -3.61 17.72
N LEU A 28 -7.64 -2.38 17.20
CA LEU A 28 -7.57 -2.09 15.76
C LEU A 28 -6.11 -1.95 15.29
N TRP A 29 -5.93 -1.72 14.00
CA TRP A 29 -4.63 -1.44 13.39
C TRP A 29 -4.71 -0.21 12.49
N ASP A 30 -3.67 0.61 12.52
CA ASP A 30 -3.50 1.71 11.56
C ASP A 30 -2.42 1.34 10.55
N ILE A 31 -2.72 1.57 9.26
CA ILE A 31 -1.79 1.42 8.16
C ILE A 31 -1.60 2.80 7.54
N GLU A 32 -0.39 3.33 7.65
CA GLU A 32 -0.05 4.69 7.23
C GLU A 32 0.82 4.64 5.98
N GLY A 33 0.40 5.30 4.92
CA GLY A 33 1.17 5.49 3.70
C GLY A 33 1.58 6.96 3.54
N HIS A 34 2.85 7.17 3.18
CA HIS A 34 3.42 8.46 2.83
C HIS A 34 4.08 8.36 1.46
N LEU A 35 3.69 9.24 0.54
CA LEU A 35 4.27 9.33 -0.79
C LEU A 35 4.93 10.68 -0.97
N THR A 36 6.17 10.68 -1.47
CA THR A 36 6.86 11.89 -1.94
C THR A 36 7.33 11.71 -3.38
N ASP A 37 7.16 12.77 -4.17
CA ASP A 37 7.68 12.87 -5.54
C ASP A 37 8.56 14.11 -5.64
N VAL A 38 9.87 13.93 -5.79
CA VAL A 38 10.87 15.00 -5.82
C VAL A 38 11.59 15.03 -7.16
N LYS A 39 11.88 16.21 -7.68
CA LYS A 39 12.68 16.40 -8.89
C LYS A 39 14.04 17.01 -8.57
N SER A 40 15.06 16.64 -9.33
CA SER A 40 16.43 17.17 -9.16
C SER A 40 16.68 18.47 -9.95
N TYR A 41 15.66 19.01 -10.60
CA TYR A 41 15.71 20.21 -11.43
C TYR A 41 14.50 21.10 -11.14
N PRO A 42 14.64 22.43 -11.29
CA PRO A 42 13.52 23.34 -11.10
C PRO A 42 12.54 23.22 -12.27
N PHE A 43 11.28 23.54 -12.04
CA PHE A 43 10.33 23.68 -13.15
C PHE A 43 9.24 24.71 -12.85
N PRO A 44 8.74 25.42 -13.89
CA PRO A 44 7.72 26.43 -13.71
C PRO A 44 6.41 25.86 -13.15
N ASN A 45 5.79 26.57 -12.21
CA ASN A 45 4.49 26.24 -11.66
C ASN A 45 3.76 27.52 -11.20
N LYS A 46 2.59 27.80 -11.78
CA LYS A 46 1.83 29.02 -11.50
C LYS A 46 1.22 29.01 -10.09
N ASP A 47 0.64 27.89 -9.71
CA ASP A 47 -0.05 27.65 -8.44
C ASP A 47 0.89 27.72 -7.23
N ARG A 48 2.19 27.56 -7.48
CA ARG A 48 3.28 27.55 -6.51
C ARG A 48 4.14 28.82 -6.52
N GLY A 49 3.66 29.91 -7.13
CA GLY A 49 4.35 31.20 -7.13
C GLY A 49 5.43 31.36 -8.20
N GLY A 50 5.45 30.51 -9.22
CA GLY A 50 6.25 30.65 -10.43
C GLY A 50 7.12 29.44 -10.75
N GLU A 51 7.69 28.79 -9.73
CA GLU A 51 8.62 27.66 -9.88
C GLU A 51 8.58 26.76 -8.64
N ILE A 52 8.79 25.46 -8.85
CA ILE A 52 9.12 24.51 -7.78
C ILE A 52 10.63 24.23 -7.86
N PRO A 53 11.41 24.51 -6.80
CA PRO A 53 12.85 24.30 -6.77
C PRO A 53 13.23 22.81 -6.69
N PRO A 54 14.48 22.43 -7.07
CA PRO A 54 15.00 21.08 -6.88
C PRO A 54 14.92 20.64 -5.41
N GLY A 55 14.61 19.38 -5.19
CA GLY A 55 14.56 18.81 -3.83
C GLY A 55 13.25 19.06 -3.10
N GLU A 56 12.40 19.98 -3.56
CA GLU A 56 11.08 20.17 -2.96
C GLU A 56 10.06 19.15 -3.52
N PRO A 57 9.21 18.55 -2.67
CA PRO A 57 8.15 17.67 -3.13
C PRO A 57 7.20 18.36 -4.11
N VAL A 58 7.04 17.74 -5.28
CA VAL A 58 5.97 18.03 -6.23
C VAL A 58 4.67 17.43 -5.73
N HIS A 59 4.74 16.21 -5.20
CA HIS A 59 3.65 15.56 -4.50
C HIS A 59 4.15 15.13 -3.12
N GLU A 60 3.37 15.41 -2.09
CA GLU A 60 3.52 14.85 -0.75
C GLU A 60 2.15 14.55 -0.19
N MET A 61 1.88 13.28 0.08
CA MET A 61 0.53 12.81 0.42
C MET A 61 0.58 11.75 1.51
N TRP A 62 -0.43 11.78 2.36
CA TRP A 62 -0.61 10.88 3.49
C TRP A 62 -1.94 10.14 3.39
N VAL A 63 -1.94 8.88 3.76
CA VAL A 63 -3.15 8.07 3.96
C VAL A 63 -3.00 7.32 5.27
N ARG A 64 -4.01 7.32 6.13
CA ARG A 64 -4.15 6.38 7.24
C ARG A 64 -5.43 5.58 7.07
N LEU A 65 -5.31 4.27 7.06
CA LEU A 65 -6.45 3.35 7.14
C LEU A 65 -6.46 2.68 8.50
N THR A 66 -7.57 2.83 9.24
CA THR A 66 -7.82 2.01 10.44
C THR A 66 -8.57 0.75 10.02
N VAL A 67 -8.07 -0.43 10.39
CA VAL A 67 -8.68 -1.73 10.05
C VAL A 67 -8.85 -2.63 11.27
N ASP A 68 -9.80 -3.55 11.19
CA ASP A 68 -9.97 -4.62 12.18
C ASP A 68 -9.21 -5.91 11.80
N GLU A 69 -9.35 -6.95 12.60
CA GLU A 69 -8.69 -8.26 12.40
C GLU A 69 -9.18 -9.01 11.15
N ARG A 70 -10.31 -8.55 10.57
CA ARG A 70 -10.91 -9.06 9.33
C ARG A 70 -10.56 -8.17 8.13
N TYR A 71 -9.63 -7.24 8.29
CA TYR A 71 -9.21 -6.28 7.26
C TYR A 71 -10.32 -5.31 6.84
N LEU A 72 -11.39 -5.16 7.62
CA LEU A 72 -12.46 -4.21 7.34
C LEU A 72 -12.02 -2.80 7.70
N ILE A 73 -12.11 -1.88 6.75
CA ILE A 73 -11.76 -0.47 6.94
C ILE A 73 -12.81 0.19 7.84
N ARG A 74 -12.35 0.65 9.00
CA ARG A 74 -13.15 1.32 10.04
C ARG A 74 -13.10 2.83 9.94
N ALA A 75 -11.99 3.38 9.48
CA ALA A 75 -11.80 4.82 9.29
C ALA A 75 -10.75 5.09 8.21
N VAL A 76 -10.89 6.23 7.55
CA VAL A 76 -9.98 6.69 6.49
C VAL A 76 -9.60 8.15 6.73
N GLU A 77 -8.31 8.45 6.69
CA GLU A 77 -7.78 9.81 6.71
C GLU A 77 -6.84 9.98 5.52
N VAL A 78 -6.98 11.08 4.78
CA VAL A 78 -6.16 11.39 3.61
C VAL A 78 -5.83 12.87 3.59
N VAL A 79 -4.56 13.20 3.39
CA VAL A 79 -4.07 14.59 3.32
C VAL A 79 -3.10 14.73 2.14
N THR A 80 -3.08 15.93 1.56
CA THR A 80 -2.10 16.34 0.55
C THR A 80 -1.37 17.57 1.07
N ASP A 81 -0.10 17.41 1.41
CA ASP A 81 0.76 18.47 1.94
C ASP A 81 1.37 19.30 0.80
N HIS A 82 1.88 18.61 -0.23
CA HIS A 82 2.42 19.24 -1.43
C HIS A 82 1.73 18.68 -2.68
N ALA A 83 1.38 19.58 -3.59
CA ALA A 83 0.84 19.26 -4.90
C ALA A 83 1.21 20.35 -5.93
N PRO A 84 1.22 20.01 -7.23
CA PRO A 84 1.49 20.99 -8.28
C PRO A 84 0.28 21.90 -8.56
N PHE A 85 -0.93 21.53 -8.15
CA PHE A 85 -2.14 22.31 -8.41
C PHE A 85 -2.91 22.53 -7.11
N THR A 86 -3.46 23.73 -6.91
CA THR A 86 -4.17 24.08 -5.66
C THR A 86 -5.38 23.18 -5.39
N LEU A 87 -6.01 22.65 -6.44
CA LEU A 87 -7.22 21.82 -6.35
C LEU A 87 -6.93 20.34 -6.00
N CYS A 88 -5.67 19.91 -6.00
CA CYS A 88 -5.34 18.49 -5.78
C CYS A 88 -5.83 17.96 -4.42
N GLY A 89 -5.87 18.81 -3.38
CA GLY A 89 -6.33 18.43 -2.05
C GLY A 89 -7.85 18.28 -1.93
N ASP A 90 -8.63 18.84 -2.85
CA ASP A 90 -10.10 18.91 -2.74
C ASP A 90 -10.76 17.54 -2.85
N ILE A 91 -10.08 16.56 -3.44
CA ILE A 91 -10.60 15.19 -3.60
C ILE A 91 -10.45 14.35 -2.32
N THR A 92 -9.60 14.76 -1.38
CA THR A 92 -9.27 13.97 -0.18
C THR A 92 -10.48 13.51 0.63
N PRO A 93 -11.57 14.31 0.83
CA PRO A 93 -12.75 13.84 1.57
C PRO A 93 -13.50 12.69 0.88
N SER A 94 -13.37 12.54 -0.45
CA SER A 94 -14.05 11.47 -1.20
C SER A 94 -13.54 10.07 -0.83
N PHE A 95 -12.34 9.95 -0.26
CA PHE A 95 -11.75 8.67 0.12
C PHE A 95 -12.44 8.02 1.33
N THR A 96 -13.27 8.75 2.08
CA THR A 96 -14.17 8.18 3.10
C THR A 96 -15.10 7.09 2.55
N ALA A 97 -15.36 7.08 1.23
CA ALA A 97 -16.10 6.01 0.56
C ALA A 97 -15.39 4.64 0.56
N LEU A 98 -14.16 4.55 1.09
CA LEU A 98 -13.47 3.29 1.36
C LEU A 98 -13.89 2.65 2.69
N GLU A 99 -14.49 3.41 3.62
CA GLU A 99 -15.00 2.86 4.88
C GLU A 99 -16.04 1.78 4.62
N GLY A 100 -15.93 0.66 5.35
CA GLY A 100 -16.76 -0.52 5.15
C GLY A 100 -16.30 -1.46 4.01
N LEU A 101 -15.26 -1.11 3.25
CA LEU A 101 -14.60 -2.06 2.35
C LEU A 101 -13.56 -2.89 3.11
N SER A 102 -13.25 -4.09 2.60
CA SER A 102 -12.20 -4.95 3.15
C SER A 102 -10.92 -4.86 2.32
N LEU A 103 -9.75 -4.76 2.98
CA LEU A 103 -8.41 -4.86 2.36
C LEU A 103 -8.06 -6.31 1.98
N GLY A 104 -8.95 -6.96 1.24
CA GLY A 104 -8.84 -8.35 0.82
C GLY A 104 -8.95 -8.53 -0.70
N PRO A 105 -9.21 -9.76 -1.16
CA PRO A 105 -9.44 -10.05 -2.57
C PRO A 105 -10.49 -9.10 -3.17
N GLY A 106 -10.14 -8.44 -4.27
CA GLY A 106 -11.02 -7.49 -4.96
C GLY A 106 -10.91 -6.03 -4.50
N PHE A 107 -10.21 -5.72 -3.40
CA PHE A 107 -10.04 -4.35 -2.91
C PHE A 107 -9.56 -3.37 -4.01
N LEU A 108 -8.47 -3.71 -4.72
CA LEU A 108 -7.93 -2.84 -5.78
C LEU A 108 -8.86 -2.71 -6.99
N LYS A 109 -9.79 -3.64 -7.19
CA LYS A 109 -10.83 -3.51 -8.22
C LYS A 109 -11.88 -2.51 -7.78
N GLU A 110 -12.37 -2.64 -6.55
CA GLU A 110 -13.33 -1.74 -5.93
C GLU A 110 -12.79 -0.31 -5.81
N LEU A 111 -11.52 -0.15 -5.45
CA LEU A 111 -10.82 1.13 -5.43
C LEU A 111 -10.86 1.80 -6.81
N ARG A 112 -10.46 1.09 -7.87
CA ARG A 112 -10.45 1.64 -9.23
C ARG A 112 -11.85 1.93 -9.77
N ALA A 113 -12.85 1.16 -9.36
CA ALA A 113 -14.23 1.41 -9.74
C ALA A 113 -14.76 2.74 -9.18
N ARG A 114 -14.29 3.16 -7.98
CA ARG A 114 -14.71 4.41 -7.33
C ARG A 114 -13.86 5.62 -7.73
N PHE A 115 -12.54 5.43 -7.83
CA PHE A 115 -11.57 6.53 -7.90
C PHE A 115 -10.78 6.55 -9.22
N SER A 116 -11.42 6.21 -10.34
CA SER A 116 -10.80 6.30 -11.67
C SER A 116 -11.13 7.62 -12.37
N GLY A 117 -10.25 8.02 -13.30
CA GLY A 117 -10.41 9.25 -14.07
C GLY A 117 -10.47 10.48 -13.17
N VAL A 118 -11.48 11.33 -13.40
CA VAL A 118 -11.69 12.60 -12.68
C VAL A 118 -12.23 12.41 -11.25
N HIS A 119 -12.57 11.19 -10.85
CA HIS A 119 -13.13 10.89 -9.53
C HIS A 119 -12.08 10.48 -8.49
N GLY A 120 -10.79 10.51 -8.84
CA GLY A 120 -9.73 10.09 -7.93
C GLY A 120 -8.45 10.89 -8.08
N CYS A 121 -7.48 10.55 -7.23
CA CYS A 121 -6.12 11.04 -7.32
C CYS A 121 -5.21 9.86 -7.69
N THR A 122 -4.50 9.96 -8.82
CA THR A 122 -3.58 8.90 -9.28
C THR A 122 -2.60 8.47 -8.19
N HIS A 123 -1.98 9.43 -7.50
CA HIS A 123 -0.97 9.18 -6.48
C HIS A 123 -1.53 8.40 -5.28
N ILE A 124 -2.66 8.85 -4.73
CA ILE A 124 -3.30 8.17 -3.60
C ILE A 124 -3.79 6.77 -4.03
N VAL A 125 -4.41 6.65 -5.21
CA VAL A 125 -4.91 5.35 -5.73
C VAL A 125 -3.76 4.36 -5.98
N GLU A 126 -2.62 4.83 -6.46
CA GLU A 126 -1.42 4.00 -6.63
C GLU A 126 -0.88 3.52 -5.27
N MET A 127 -0.79 4.43 -4.29
CA MET A 127 -0.29 4.14 -2.94
C MET A 127 -1.14 3.11 -2.18
N MET A 128 -2.43 2.97 -2.51
CA MET A 128 -3.32 1.98 -1.90
C MET A 128 -2.88 0.52 -2.15
N GLY A 129 -2.12 0.24 -3.21
CA GLY A 129 -1.54 -1.07 -3.45
C GLY A 129 -0.56 -1.48 -2.34
N PRO A 130 0.55 -0.73 -2.16
CA PRO A 130 1.47 -0.89 -1.04
C PRO A 130 0.77 -0.90 0.33
N ILE A 131 -0.22 -0.03 0.56
CA ILE A 131 -1.01 -0.03 1.81
C ILE A 131 -1.69 -1.38 2.05
N ALA A 132 -2.39 -1.93 1.06
CA ALA A 132 -3.06 -3.22 1.19
C ALA A 132 -2.06 -4.35 1.46
N THR A 133 -0.90 -4.35 0.79
CA THR A 133 0.15 -5.34 1.04
C THR A 133 0.74 -5.21 2.44
N THR A 134 1.06 -4.00 2.90
CA THR A 134 1.57 -3.78 4.26
C THR A 134 0.54 -4.21 5.29
N ALA A 135 -0.74 -3.87 5.12
CA ALA A 135 -1.82 -4.35 5.99
C ALA A 135 -1.80 -5.87 6.13
N PHE A 136 -1.75 -6.59 5.01
CA PHE A 136 -1.71 -8.05 5.00
C PHE A 136 -0.48 -8.60 5.74
N GLN A 137 0.70 -8.04 5.49
CA GLN A 137 1.94 -8.49 6.12
C GLN A 137 2.02 -8.11 7.61
N THR A 138 1.40 -7.01 8.03
CA THR A 138 1.32 -6.61 9.44
C THR A 138 0.37 -7.53 10.21
N LEU A 139 -0.83 -7.78 9.69
CA LEU A 139 -1.89 -8.48 10.42
C LEU A 139 -1.75 -10.00 10.34
N ALA A 140 -1.44 -10.57 9.16
CA ALA A 140 -1.51 -12.02 8.96
C ALA A 140 -0.66 -12.83 9.96
N PRO A 141 0.59 -12.45 10.30
CA PRO A 141 1.38 -13.17 11.30
C PRO A 141 0.82 -13.03 12.72
N LEU A 142 0.20 -11.90 13.05
CA LEU A 142 -0.34 -11.62 14.39
C LEU A 142 -1.67 -12.35 14.60
N VAL A 143 -2.61 -12.20 13.66
CA VAL A 143 -3.91 -12.87 13.68
C VAL A 143 -3.73 -14.39 13.57
N GLY A 144 -2.82 -14.87 12.72
CA GLY A 144 -2.51 -16.30 12.61
C GLY A 144 -1.94 -16.91 13.89
N ARG A 145 -1.16 -16.14 14.67
CA ARG A 145 -0.65 -16.58 15.99
C ARG A 145 -1.73 -16.59 17.07
N GLU A 146 -2.71 -15.71 16.99
CA GLU A 146 -3.84 -15.64 17.94
C GLU A 146 -4.86 -16.75 17.65
N LEU A 147 -5.06 -17.11 16.38
CA LEU A 147 -6.03 -18.12 15.93
C LEU A 147 -5.50 -19.57 15.95
N ARG A 148 -4.57 -19.96 16.84
CA ARG A 148 -4.00 -21.33 16.96
C ARG A 148 -5.08 -22.43 16.94
N GLY A 149 -5.44 -22.81 15.73
CA GLY A 149 -6.54 -23.68 15.37
C GLY A 149 -6.25 -24.16 13.96
N HIS A 150 -6.82 -25.30 13.59
CA HIS A 150 -6.54 -26.06 12.37
C HIS A 150 -7.04 -25.36 11.08
N GLN A 151 -6.96 -24.03 10.99
CA GLN A 151 -7.33 -23.27 9.79
C GLN A 151 -6.13 -23.07 8.89
N ARG A 152 -6.33 -23.23 7.58
CA ARG A 152 -5.31 -23.00 6.55
C ARG A 152 -4.76 -21.56 6.67
N PRO A 153 -3.43 -21.38 6.77
CA PRO A 153 -2.84 -20.04 6.79
C PRO A 153 -3.22 -19.24 5.54
N ARG A 154 -3.73 -18.02 5.72
CA ARG A 154 -4.17 -17.15 4.62
C ARG A 154 -3.04 -16.67 3.71
N ILE A 155 -1.78 -16.87 4.13
CA ILE A 155 -0.59 -16.50 3.38
C ILE A 155 -0.20 -17.53 2.32
N LEU A 156 -0.75 -18.74 2.37
CA LEU A 156 -0.47 -19.75 1.33
C LEU A 156 -1.03 -19.30 -0.02
N ASP A 157 -0.31 -19.64 -1.09
CA ASP A 157 -0.61 -19.30 -2.49
C ASP A 157 -0.66 -17.77 -2.78
N THR A 158 -0.17 -16.94 -1.86
CA THR A 158 -0.12 -15.48 -2.04
C THR A 158 1.17 -14.97 -2.66
N CYS A 159 2.22 -15.79 -2.71
CA CYS A 159 3.47 -15.47 -3.38
C CYS A 159 4.17 -16.73 -3.87
N HIS A 160 5.15 -16.56 -4.77
CA HIS A 160 5.90 -17.67 -5.35
C HIS A 160 6.53 -18.61 -4.31
N ALA A 161 7.05 -18.06 -3.21
CA ALA A 161 7.67 -18.86 -2.17
C ALA A 161 6.65 -19.64 -1.31
N LEU A 162 5.39 -19.21 -1.27
CA LEU A 162 4.33 -19.80 -0.46
C LEU A 162 3.34 -20.63 -1.30
N ASP A 163 3.75 -21.09 -2.48
CA ASP A 163 3.01 -22.05 -3.29
C ASP A 163 2.79 -23.35 -2.50
N SER A 164 1.55 -23.80 -2.41
CA SER A 164 1.18 -25.03 -1.69
C SER A 164 1.77 -26.29 -2.29
N HIS A 165 2.31 -26.23 -3.52
CA HIS A 165 3.09 -27.31 -4.15
C HIS A 165 4.60 -27.13 -3.98
N GLY A 166 5.05 -26.07 -3.31
CA GLY A 166 6.44 -25.68 -3.18
C GLY A 166 7.15 -26.23 -1.93
N PRO A 167 8.50 -26.24 -1.93
CA PRO A 167 9.30 -26.82 -0.86
C PRO A 167 9.23 -26.06 0.48
N VAL A 168 8.85 -24.77 0.46
CA VAL A 168 8.67 -23.99 1.69
C VAL A 168 7.40 -24.45 2.41
N VAL A 169 6.29 -24.63 1.70
CA VAL A 169 5.03 -25.10 2.32
C VAL A 169 5.17 -26.53 2.80
N ALA A 170 5.85 -27.40 2.04
CA ALA A 170 6.19 -28.76 2.50
C ALA A 170 6.96 -28.77 3.84
N ARG A 171 7.84 -27.79 4.07
CA ARG A 171 8.66 -27.69 5.29
C ARG A 171 7.94 -27.02 6.46
N GLU A 172 7.27 -25.90 6.23
CA GLU A 172 6.71 -25.05 7.28
C GLU A 172 5.23 -25.38 7.61
N TRP A 173 4.48 -25.93 6.64
CA TRP A 173 3.05 -26.25 6.73
C TRP A 173 2.71 -27.60 6.04
N PRO A 174 3.32 -28.72 6.48
CA PRO A 174 3.18 -30.02 5.80
C PRO A 174 1.71 -30.50 5.70
N GLU A 175 0.85 -30.10 6.63
CA GLU A 175 -0.58 -30.44 6.61
C GLU A 175 -1.35 -29.76 5.47
N TRP A 176 -0.82 -28.67 4.91
CA TRP A 176 -1.41 -27.92 3.79
C TRP A 176 -0.64 -28.07 2.48
N TYR A 177 0.42 -28.89 2.44
CA TYR A 177 1.15 -29.20 1.21
C TYR A 177 0.26 -29.97 0.23
N GLU A 178 0.34 -29.65 -1.06
CA GLU A 178 -0.46 -30.22 -2.15
C GLU A 178 0.40 -30.85 -3.25
N GLY A 179 1.73 -30.81 -3.12
CA GLY A 179 2.63 -31.42 -4.10
C GLY A 179 2.61 -32.95 -4.11
N ALA A 180 3.07 -33.52 -5.23
CA ALA A 180 2.99 -34.95 -5.55
C ALA A 180 3.76 -35.89 -4.61
N ASP A 181 4.60 -35.34 -3.73
CA ASP A 181 5.44 -36.10 -2.79
C ASP A 181 4.73 -36.46 -1.47
N LYS A 182 3.39 -36.47 -1.42
CA LYS A 182 2.65 -37.14 -0.33
C LYS A 182 2.78 -38.66 -0.48
N VAL A 183 3.96 -39.21 -0.16
CA VAL A 183 4.21 -40.65 0.03
C VAL A 183 4.60 -40.91 1.47
#